data_AF-A0ABD5M0P8-F1
#
_entry.id   AF-A0ABD5M0P8-F1
#
_cell.length_a   1.000
_cell.length_b   1.000
_cell.length_c   1.000
_cell.angle_alpha   90.00
_cell.angle_beta   90.00
_cell.angle_gamma   90.00
#
_symmetry.space_group_name_H-M   'P 1'
#
loop_
_entity.id
_entity.type
_entity.pdbx_description
1 polymer ?
#
loop_
_entity_poly.entity_id
_entity_poly.type
_entity_poly.pdbx_seq_one_letter_code
_entity_poly.pdbx_strand_id
1 'polypeptide(L)' 'MRLLLDINWYPGQGRNHSWVAMDKNGYISMMLNNGYGWLPKCILEINNIKESLNDLCEYIDGDSEKYNNNVNKKVSIL' A
#
# COMPACT_ATOMS: atom_id res chain seq x y z
N MET A 1 19.78 4.25 3.92
CA MET A 1 18.84 5.32 4.34
C MET A 1 17.46 4.69 4.46
N ARG A 2 16.90 4.57 5.68
CA ARG A 2 15.54 4.03 5.85
C ARG A 2 14.57 5.07 5.28
N LEU A 3 13.91 4.71 4.19
CA LEU A 3 12.97 5.57 3.48
C LEU A 3 11.67 5.58 4.29
N LEU A 4 11.48 6.60 5.12
CA LEU A 4 10.34 6.69 6.02
C LEU A 4 9.14 7.28 5.27
N LEU A 5 8.12 6.46 5.08
CA LEU A 5 6.76 6.93 4.93
C LEU A 5 6.25 7.08 6.37
N ASP A 6 6.12 8.31 6.85
CA ASP A 6 5.71 8.63 8.21
C ASP A 6 4.93 9.94 8.26
N ILE A 7 4.53 10.37 9.45
CA ILE A 7 3.72 11.58 9.68
C ILE A 7 4.36 12.88 9.16
N ASN A 8 5.68 12.91 8.97
CA ASN A 8 6.43 14.05 8.44
C ASN A 8 6.60 13.99 6.92
N TRP A 9 6.05 12.96 6.26
CA TRP A 9 6.09 12.86 4.80
C TRP A 9 5.35 14.03 4.14
N TYR A 10 5.89 14.52 3.03
CA TYR A 10 5.30 15.61 2.26
C TYR A 10 5.53 15.44 0.75
N PRO A 11 4.69 16.05 -0.11
CA PRO A 11 4.86 16.02 -1.57
C PRO A 11 6.14 16.71 -2.05
N GLY A 12 6.72 16.23 -3.15
CA GLY A 12 7.95 16.74 -3.76
C GLY A 12 9.20 15.94 -3.40
N GLN A 13 9.08 14.86 -2.62
CA GLN A 13 10.21 13.97 -2.33
C GLN A 13 10.61 13.04 -3.50
N GLY A 14 9.91 13.09 -4.63
CA GLY A 14 10.25 12.36 -5.86
C GLY A 14 10.22 10.84 -5.70
N ARG A 15 9.28 10.31 -4.91
CA ARG A 15 9.18 8.88 -4.58
C ARG A 15 7.77 8.38 -4.78
N ASN A 16 7.67 7.23 -5.43
CA ASN A 16 6.39 6.56 -5.63
C ASN A 16 6.02 5.74 -4.39
N HIS A 17 4.74 5.79 -4.00
CA HIS A 17 4.17 5.00 -2.91
C HIS A 17 2.90 4.31 -3.39
N SER A 18 2.86 2.98 -3.27
CA SER A 18 1.62 2.21 -3.38
C SER A 18 0.95 2.17 -2.01
N TRP A 19 -0.36 2.42 -1.97
CA TRP A 19 -1.15 2.39 -0.74
C TRP A 19 -2.57 1.89 -1.06
N VAL A 20 -3.39 1.68 -0.03
CA VAL A 20 -4.75 1.18 -0.20
C VAL A 20 -5.80 2.16 0.33
N ALA A 21 -6.87 2.35 -0.43
CA ALA A 21 -8.06 3.06 0.05
C ALA A 21 -9.22 2.07 0.17
N MET A 22 -10.10 2.32 1.13
CA MET A 22 -11.34 1.58 1.33
C MET A 22 -12.53 2.51 1.13
N ASP A 23 -13.52 2.08 0.36
CA ASP A 23 -14.78 2.82 0.23
C ASP A 23 -15.72 2.55 1.43
N LYS A 24 -16.88 3.24 1.46
CA LYS A 24 -17.86 3.09 2.53
C LYS A 24 -18.50 1.69 2.63
N ASN A 25 -18.36 0.85 1.60
CA ASN A 25 -18.91 -0.50 1.57
C ASN A 25 -17.84 -1.55 1.92
N GLY A 26 -16.62 -1.12 2.23
CA GLY A 26 -15.51 -2.02 2.56
C GLY A 26 -14.72 -2.53 1.35
N TYR A 27 -14.98 -2.03 0.14
CA TYR A 27 -14.20 -2.41 -1.03
C TYR A 27 -12.87 -1.68 -1.03
N ILE A 28 -11.79 -2.43 -1.28
CA ILE A 28 -10.41 -1.93 -1.25
C ILE A 28 -9.92 -1.73 -2.68
N SER A 29 -9.16 -0.65 -2.90
CA SER A 29 -8.48 -0.40 -4.16
C SER A 29 -7.02 0.03 -3.91
N MET A 30 -6.13 -0.48 -4.75
CA MET A 30 -4.72 -0.09 -4.79
C MET A 30 -4.60 1.31 -5.41
N MET A 31 -3.87 2.17 -4.74
CA MET A 31 -3.64 3.56 -5.11
C MET A 31 -2.16 3.80 -5.33
N LEU A 32 -1.82 4.58 -6.35
CA LEU A 32 -0.44 5.01 -6.63
C LEU A 32 -0.31 6.51 -6.37
N ASN A 33 0.66 6.88 -5.54
CA ASN A 33 1.12 8.26 -5.39
C ASN A 33 2.50 8.39 -6.02
N ASN A 34 2.68 9.33 -6.95
CA ASN A 34 3.94 9.56 -7.65
C ASN A 34 4.90 10.53 -6.93
N GLY A 35 4.63 10.80 -5.65
CA GLY A 35 5.40 11.70 -4.80
C GLY A 35 4.95 13.16 -4.85
N TYR A 36 3.91 13.53 -5.61
CA TYR A 36 3.48 14.92 -5.77
C TYR A 36 2.10 15.25 -5.19
N GLY A 37 1.35 14.25 -4.74
CA GLY A 37 0.08 14.43 -4.03
C GLY A 37 0.23 14.21 -2.53
N TRP A 38 -0.57 14.88 -1.71
CA TRP A 38 -0.65 14.55 -0.28
C TRP A 38 -1.19 13.13 -0.09
N LEU A 39 -0.62 12.41 0.86
CA LEU A 39 -1.17 11.14 1.35
C LEU A 39 -2.12 11.40 2.54
N PRO A 40 -3.13 10.55 2.75
CA PRO A 40 -4.00 10.65 3.92
C PRO A 40 -3.18 10.59 5.22
N LYS A 41 -3.39 11.54 6.13
CA LYS A 41 -2.69 11.58 7.43
C LYS A 41 -2.90 10.31 8.25
N CYS A 42 -4.10 9.74 8.21
CA CYS A 42 -4.41 8.49 8.90
C CYS A 42 -3.52 7.31 8.47
N ILE A 43 -3.01 7.33 7.24
CA ILE A 43 -2.05 6.32 6.76
C ILE A 43 -0.65 6.62 7.30
N LEU A 44 -0.25 7.89 7.28
CA LEU A 44 1.07 8.33 7.75
C LEU A 44 1.26 8.19 9.28
N GLU A 45 0.15 8.15 10.04
CA GLU A 45 0.14 7.91 11.49
C GLU A 45 0.29 6.43 11.87
N ILE A 46 0.17 5.50 10.92
CA ILE A 46 0.32 4.07 11.20
C ILE A 46 1.80 3.76 11.46
N ASN A 47 2.07 3.19 12.64
CA ASN A 47 3.40 2.72 12.99
C ASN A 47 3.87 1.65 12.00
N ASN A 48 5.08 1.81 11.47
CA ASN A 48 5.67 0.92 10.45
C ASN A 48 4.80 0.80 9.18
N ILE A 49 4.12 1.88 8.77
CA ILE A 49 3.21 1.86 7.61
C ILE A 49 3.85 1.30 6.34
N LYS A 50 5.13 1.58 6.11
CA LYS A 50 5.83 1.06 4.94
C LYS A 50 5.90 -0.47 4.97
N GLU A 51 6.31 -1.04 6.10
CA GLU A 51 6.33 -2.48 6.31
C GLU A 51 4.91 -3.06 6.18
N SER A 52 3.90 -2.42 6.77
CA SER A 52 2.50 -2.86 6.68
C SER A 52 1.94 -2.83 5.27
N LEU A 53 2.24 -1.81 4.46
CA LEU A 53 1.80 -1.72 3.08
C LEU A 53 2.48 -2.76 2.20
N ASN A 54 3.79 -2.97 2.36
CA ASN A 54 4.51 -4.04 1.66
C ASN A 54 3.90 -5.41 1.99
N ASP A 55 3.64 -5.65 3.27
CA ASP A 55 3.06 -6.89 3.76
C ASP A 55 1.64 -7.14 3.21
N LEU A 56 0.83 -6.09 3.13
CA LEU A 56 -0.48 -6.14 2.52
C LEU A 56 -0.41 -6.38 1.01
N CYS A 57 0.53 -5.75 0.30
CA CYS A 57 0.74 -6.01 -1.13
C CYS A 57 1.16 -7.47 -1.35
N GLU A 58 2.08 -8.01 -0.57
CA GLU A 58 2.44 -9.44 -0.64
C GLU A 58 1.24 -10.34 -0.42
N TYR A 59 0.38 -10.01 0.53
CA TYR A 59 -0.87 -10.73 0.76
C TYR A 59 -1.82 -10.62 -0.45
N ILE A 60 -2.02 -9.43 -1.00
CA ILE A 60 -2.92 -9.23 -2.15
C ILE A 60 -2.38 -9.91 -3.40
N ASP A 61 -1.10 -9.73 -3.71
CA ASP A 61 -0.48 -10.26 -4.93
C ASP A 61 -0.30 -11.77 -4.87
N GLY A 62 -0.09 -12.34 -3.67
CA GLY A 62 0.04 -13.78 -3.48
C GLY A 62 1.38 -14.35 -3.96
N ASP A 63 2.35 -13.48 -4.29
CA ASP A 63 3.69 -13.85 -4.73
C ASP A 63 4.57 -14.42 -3.60
N SER A 64 4.14 -14.23 -2.34
CA SER A 64 4.88 -14.61 -1.14
C SER A 64 4.33 -15.91 -0.53
N GLU A 65 5.21 -16.88 -0.26
CA GLU A 65 4.85 -18.10 0.49
C GLU A 65 4.40 -17.81 1.93
N LYS A 66 4.65 -16.59 2.42
CA LYS A 66 4.23 -16.11 3.74
C LYS A 66 2.70 -16.15 3.89
N TYR A 67 1.96 -15.99 2.80
CA TYR A 67 0.50 -15.88 2.82
C TYR A 67 -0.16 -16.89 1.89
N ASN A 68 -0.81 -17.91 2.46
CA ASN A 68 -1.70 -18.79 1.70
C ASN A 68 -3.13 -18.23 1.76
N ASN A 69 -3.54 -17.45 0.76
CA ASN A 69 -4.88 -16.88 0.67
C ASN A 69 -5.54 -17.13 -0.69
N ASN A 70 -6.85 -16.84 -0.76
CA ASN A 70 -7.66 -16.99 -1.97
C ASN A 70 -7.94 -15.65 -2.67
N VAL A 71 -7.30 -14.56 -2.25
CA VAL A 71 -7.55 -13.21 -2.76
C VAL A 71 -7.10 -13.11 -4.22
N ASN A 72 -5.98 -13.75 -4.56
CA ASN A 72 -5.41 -13.73 -5.91
C ASN A 72 -5.16 -15.14 -6.48
N LYS A 73 -6.17 -16.01 -6.50
CA LYS A 73 -6.10 -17.31 -7.20
C LYS A 73 -6.52 -17.27 -8.67
N LYS A 74 -6.65 -16.09 -9.28
CA LYS A 74 -6.94 -15.97 -10.73
C LYS A 74 -6.30 -14.71 -11.35
N VAL A 75 -5.01 -14.80 -11.65
CA VAL A 75 -4.52 -14.33 -12.95
C VAL A 75 -4.38 -15.56 -13.85
N SER A 76 -5.53 -16.13 -14.20
CA SER A 76 -5.64 -17.15 -15.24
C SER A 76 -6.99 -16.99 -15.92
N ILE A 77 -7.25 -15.80 -16.46
CA ILE A 77 -8.28 -15.63 -17.50
C ILE A 77 -7.71 -14.65 -18.53
N LEU A 78 -7.24 -15.25 -19.63
CA LEU A 78 -6.89 -14.71 -20.95
C LEU A 78 -5.58 -13.92 -21.08
#